data_AF-A0A077XXW8-F1
#
_entry.id   AF-A0A077XXW8-F1
#
_cell.length_a   1.000
_cell.length_b   1.000
_cell.length_c   1.000
_cell.angle_alpha   90.00
_cell.angle_beta   90.00
_cell.angle_gamma   90.00
#
_symmetry.space_group_name_H-M   'P 1'
#
loop_
_entity.id
_entity.type
_entity.pdbx_description
1 polymer ?
#
loop_
_entity_poly.entity_id
_entity_poly.type
_entity_poly.pdbx_seq_one_letter_code
_entity_poly.pdbx_strand_id
1 'polypeptide(L)'
;MDGYTLLKKIKDNSTTNHIPVILLTAKTNQEDRLAGIGLGADAYLTKPFMVDELHLVVRNLIKNRMKVKGKFSGAQQQEGKIKTISFKSSDEQLMERILKTVNQYLDNSDFNVQFLADEVGLSRVQLHRKVKSLTGISTGEFIRNIRLQQAEKLLLEKKMNISQVAYALGFTNQTHFTTLFKKMYGLSPTDYIERHRYKEN
;
A
#
# COMPACT_ATOMS: atom_id res chain seq x y z
N MET A 1 -16.18 30.93 -11.38
CA MET A 1 -17.10 29.79 -11.17
C MET A 1 -16.76 29.17 -9.84
N ASP A 2 -17.71 29.08 -8.92
CA ASP A 2 -17.48 28.46 -7.61
C ASP A 2 -17.67 26.93 -7.69
N GLY A 3 -17.29 26.23 -6.61
CA GLY A 3 -17.37 24.76 -6.55
C GLY A 3 -18.80 24.22 -6.63
N TYR A 4 -19.79 24.94 -6.09
CA TYR A 4 -21.19 24.53 -6.12
C TYR A 4 -21.83 24.70 -7.50
N THR A 5 -21.50 25.77 -8.22
CA THR A 5 -21.93 25.97 -9.62
C THR A 5 -21.33 24.88 -10.51
N LEU A 6 -20.07 24.49 -10.30
CA LEU A 6 -19.45 23.39 -11.04
C LEU A 6 -20.14 22.06 -10.74
N LEU A 7 -20.37 21.76 -9.47
CA LEU A 7 -21.09 20.55 -9.05
C LEU A 7 -22.46 20.45 -9.73
N LYS A 8 -23.23 21.55 -9.68
CA LYS A 8 -24.54 21.63 -10.34
C LYS A 8 -24.44 21.36 -11.85
N LYS A 9 -23.48 21.99 -12.55
CA LYS A 9 -23.25 21.73 -13.99
C LYS A 9 -22.90 20.27 -14.29
N ILE A 10 -22.12 19.62 -13.43
CA ILE A 10 -21.78 18.19 -13.59
C ILE A 10 -23.04 17.34 -13.43
N LYS A 11 -23.85 17.61 -12.40
CA LYS A 11 -25.04 16.82 -12.03
C LYS A 11 -26.26 17.08 -12.91
N ASP A 12 -26.36 18.24 -13.54
CA ASP A 12 -27.45 18.58 -14.47
C ASP A 12 -27.19 18.07 -15.91
N ASN A 13 -25.94 17.73 -16.24
CA ASN A 13 -25.58 17.25 -17.58
C ASN A 13 -25.70 15.72 -17.67
N SER A 14 -26.55 15.21 -18.56
CA SER A 14 -26.82 13.77 -18.76
C SER A 14 -25.57 12.92 -19.07
N THR A 15 -24.54 13.52 -19.66
CA THR A 15 -23.28 12.82 -19.97
C THR A 15 -22.33 12.74 -18.78
N THR A 16 -22.45 13.62 -17.79
CA THR A 16 -21.53 13.71 -16.65
C THR A 16 -22.18 13.54 -15.28
N ASN A 17 -23.51 13.54 -15.19
CA ASN A 17 -24.24 13.45 -13.92
C ASN A 17 -23.98 12.17 -13.15
N HIS A 18 -23.56 11.15 -13.89
CA HIS A 18 -23.20 9.85 -13.41
C HIS A 18 -21.77 9.83 -12.80
N ILE A 19 -21.04 10.92 -12.99
CA ILE A 19 -19.87 11.40 -12.26
C ILE A 19 -19.93 11.33 -10.72
N PRO A 20 -19.30 10.42 -9.95
CA PRO A 20 -19.24 10.63 -8.49
C PRO A 20 -18.35 11.85 -8.19
N VAL A 21 -18.85 12.79 -7.38
CA VAL A 21 -18.15 14.04 -7.03
C VAL A 21 -17.97 14.11 -5.52
N ILE A 22 -16.72 14.31 -5.08
CA ILE A 22 -16.36 14.55 -3.68
C ILE A 22 -15.97 16.02 -3.52
N LEU A 23 -16.61 16.73 -2.59
CA LEU A 23 -16.24 18.10 -2.24
C LEU A 23 -15.15 18.09 -1.17
N LEU A 24 -13.97 18.65 -1.47
CA LEU A 24 -12.87 18.84 -0.52
C LEU A 24 -12.75 20.33 -0.17
N THR A 25 -13.13 20.72 1.04
CA THR A 25 -13.35 22.15 1.35
C THR A 25 -12.89 22.54 2.76
N ALA A 26 -12.45 23.79 2.93
CA ALA A 26 -12.13 24.35 4.25
C ALA A 26 -13.38 24.81 5.02
N LYS A 27 -14.56 24.80 4.38
CA LYS A 27 -15.83 25.20 4.99
C LYS A 27 -16.39 24.07 5.86
N THR A 28 -16.36 24.27 7.17
CA THR A 28 -16.77 23.29 8.18
C THR A 28 -18.23 23.46 8.63
N ASN A 29 -18.91 24.53 8.20
CA ASN A 29 -20.26 24.83 8.64
C ASN A 29 -21.26 23.77 8.14
N GLN A 30 -22.19 23.38 9.00
CA GLN A 30 -23.20 22.37 8.71
C GLN A 30 -24.09 22.75 7.51
N GLU A 31 -24.40 24.05 7.37
CA GLU A 31 -25.17 24.57 6.23
C GLU A 31 -24.47 24.36 4.89
N ASP A 32 -23.16 24.63 4.81
CA ASP A 32 -22.36 24.40 3.60
C ASP A 32 -22.30 22.90 3.24
N ARG A 33 -22.19 22.03 4.24
CA ARG A 33 -22.22 20.58 4.03
C ARG A 33 -23.57 20.12 3.49
N LEU A 34 -24.67 20.58 4.10
CA LEU A 34 -26.02 20.26 3.66
C LEU A 34 -26.28 20.77 2.23
N ALA A 35 -25.84 21.99 1.92
CA ALA A 35 -25.94 22.55 0.57
C ALA A 35 -25.16 21.72 -0.45
N GLY A 36 -23.91 21.35 -0.14
CA GLY A 36 -23.07 20.53 -1.04
C GLY A 36 -23.67 19.16 -1.32
N ILE A 37 -24.15 18.47 -0.28
CA ILE A 37 -24.83 17.16 -0.44
C ILE A 37 -26.16 17.33 -1.19
N GLY A 38 -26.95 18.35 -0.85
CA GLY A 38 -28.22 18.64 -1.51
C GLY A 38 -28.10 18.94 -3.01
N LEU A 39 -26.96 19.50 -3.44
CA LEU A 39 -26.62 19.71 -4.85
C LEU A 39 -26.12 18.45 -5.57
N GLY A 40 -26.11 17.30 -4.89
CA GLY A 40 -25.77 16.00 -5.47
C GLY A 40 -24.32 15.58 -5.32
N ALA A 41 -23.53 16.20 -4.42
CA ALA A 41 -22.22 15.67 -4.07
C ALA A 41 -22.36 14.31 -3.38
N ASP A 42 -21.54 13.35 -3.79
CA ASP A 42 -21.54 11.99 -3.26
C ASP A 42 -20.81 11.91 -1.91
N ALA A 43 -19.91 12.85 -1.64
CA ALA A 43 -19.29 13.04 -0.35
C ALA A 43 -18.81 14.48 -0.14
N TYR A 44 -18.66 14.85 1.12
CA TYR A 44 -18.17 16.17 1.55
C TYR A 44 -17.14 15.94 2.66
N LEU A 45 -15.89 16.34 2.42
CA LEU A 45 -14.78 16.20 3.35
C LEU A 45 -14.15 17.57 3.64
N THR A 46 -13.97 17.86 4.93
CA THR A 46 -13.39 19.10 5.40
C THR A 46 -11.87 19.02 5.45
N LYS A 47 -11.17 20.10 5.10
CA LYS A 47 -9.71 20.19 5.29
C LYS A 47 -9.40 20.66 6.72
N PRO A 48 -8.36 20.10 7.38
CA PRO A 48 -7.54 18.96 6.92
C PRO A 48 -8.32 17.64 7.02
N PHE A 49 -8.17 16.76 6.02
CA PHE A 49 -8.77 15.43 6.00
C PHE A 49 -7.69 14.35 6.10
N MET A 50 -8.08 13.17 6.60
CA MET A 50 -7.22 12.00 6.61
C MET A 50 -7.22 11.35 5.22
N VAL A 51 -6.02 11.08 4.67
CA VAL A 51 -5.87 10.50 3.32
C VAL A 51 -6.53 9.12 3.24
N ASP A 52 -6.46 8.33 4.31
CA ASP A 52 -7.10 7.01 4.40
C ASP A 52 -8.63 7.09 4.33
N GLU A 53 -9.23 8.11 4.94
CA GLU A 53 -10.67 8.37 4.88
C GLU A 53 -11.08 8.70 3.45
N LEU A 54 -10.36 9.61 2.77
CA LEU A 54 -10.62 9.93 1.37
C LEU A 54 -10.52 8.68 0.47
N HIS A 55 -9.50 7.85 0.66
CA HIS A 55 -9.36 6.60 -0.09
C HIS A 55 -10.54 5.65 0.14
N LEU A 56 -11.03 5.53 1.38
CA LEU A 56 -12.19 4.69 1.68
C LEU A 56 -13.45 5.19 0.98
N VAL A 57 -13.68 6.51 1.01
CA VAL A 57 -14.82 7.13 0.30
C VAL A 57 -14.74 6.86 -1.20
N VAL A 58 -13.59 7.10 -1.83
CA VAL A 58 -13.38 6.87 -3.27
C VAL A 58 -13.65 5.40 -3.64
N ARG A 59 -13.10 4.44 -2.89
CA ARG A 59 -13.32 3.01 -3.14
C ARG A 59 -14.81 2.64 -3.04
N ASN A 60 -15.51 3.18 -2.05
CA ASN A 60 -16.94 2.90 -1.86
C ASN A 60 -17.80 3.45 -3.00
N LEU A 61 -17.51 4.67 -3.47
CA LEU A 61 -18.23 5.28 -4.60
C LEU A 61 -18.05 4.47 -5.89
N ILE A 62 -16.82 4.03 -6.19
CA ILE A 62 -16.53 3.18 -7.36
C ILE A 62 -17.22 1.82 -7.24
N LYS A 63 -17.16 1.18 -6.06
CA LYS A 63 -17.81 -0.13 -5.82
C LYS A 63 -19.32 -0.06 -6.03
N ASN A 64 -19.98 0.98 -5.51
CA ASN A 64 -21.43 1.16 -5.66
C ASN A 64 -21.81 1.40 -7.14
N ARG A 65 -20.99 2.17 -7.86
CA ARG A 65 -21.13 2.37 -9.31
C ARG A 65 -21.08 1.08 -10.11
N MET A 66 -20.12 0.20 -9.81
CA MET A 66 -19.99 -1.09 -10.50
C MET A 66 -21.16 -2.01 -10.19
N LYS A 67 -21.66 -2.04 -8.95
CA LYS A 67 -22.84 -2.83 -8.58
C LYS A 67 -24.09 -2.40 -9.37
N VAL A 68 -24.31 -1.10 -9.50
CA VAL A 68 -25.45 -0.58 -10.26
C VAL A 68 -25.31 -0.93 -11.75
N LYS A 69 -24.13 -0.75 -12.36
CA LYS A 69 -23.89 -1.17 -13.76
C LYS A 69 -24.06 -2.68 -13.96
N GLY A 70 -23.56 -3.50 -13.03
CA GLY A 70 -23.65 -4.96 -13.10
C GLY A 70 -25.08 -5.49 -13.05
N LYS A 71 -25.96 -4.87 -12.26
CA LYS A 71 -27.38 -5.25 -12.16
C LYS A 71 -28.20 -4.99 -13.44
N PHE A 72 -27.83 -4.02 -14.25
CA PHE A 72 -28.50 -3.74 -15.54
C PHE A 72 -27.93 -4.54 -16.72
N SER A 73 -26.80 -5.25 -16.53
CA SER A 73 -26.10 -5.96 -17.60
C SER A 73 -26.49 -7.43 -17.77
N GLY A 74 -27.54 -7.91 -17.10
CA GLY A 74 -27.97 -9.33 -17.17
C GLY A 74 -26.98 -10.35 -16.58
N ALA A 75 -25.88 -9.91 -15.98
CA ALA A 75 -24.81 -10.76 -15.43
C ALA A 75 -25.11 -11.30 -14.02
N GLN A 76 -26.39 -11.27 -13.60
CA GLN A 76 -26.80 -11.55 -12.23
C GLN A 76 -26.98 -13.06 -11.91
N GLN A 77 -26.35 -13.96 -12.69
CA GLN A 77 -26.28 -15.40 -12.38
C GLN A 77 -24.88 -15.89 -12.00
N GLN A 78 -23.88 -15.00 -11.84
CA GLN A 78 -22.51 -15.40 -11.48
C GLN A 78 -21.98 -14.78 -10.15
N GLU A 79 -22.83 -14.12 -9.36
CA GLU A 79 -22.39 -13.41 -8.14
C GLU A 79 -21.95 -14.32 -6.97
N GLY A 80 -22.03 -15.65 -7.10
CA GLY A 80 -21.41 -16.59 -6.15
C GLY A 80 -19.96 -17.00 -6.46
N LYS A 81 -19.41 -16.63 -7.63
CA LYS A 81 -18.06 -17.07 -8.08
C LYS A 81 -17.15 -15.96 -8.63
N ILE A 82 -17.63 -14.72 -8.77
CA ILE A 82 -16.79 -13.64 -9.28
C ILE A 82 -16.04 -12.98 -8.11
N LYS A 83 -14.78 -13.39 -7.92
CA LYS A 83 -13.80 -12.60 -7.15
C LYS A 83 -13.82 -11.18 -7.70
N THR A 84 -14.09 -10.20 -6.85
CA THR A 84 -14.05 -8.79 -7.22
C THR A 84 -12.67 -8.50 -7.80
N ILE A 85 -12.57 -8.31 -9.11
CA ILE A 85 -11.31 -7.93 -9.76
C ILE A 85 -11.07 -6.48 -9.35
N SER A 86 -10.38 -6.29 -8.23
CA SER A 86 -9.71 -5.04 -7.91
C SER A 86 -8.63 -4.85 -8.98
N PHE A 87 -8.84 -3.90 -9.89
CA PHE A 87 -7.75 -3.40 -10.71
C PHE A 87 -6.77 -2.71 -9.77
N LYS A 88 -5.64 -3.37 -9.52
CA LYS A 88 -4.54 -2.79 -8.75
C LYS A 88 -4.05 -1.55 -9.49
N SER A 89 -3.83 -0.45 -8.78
CA SER A 89 -3.21 0.73 -9.39
C SER A 89 -1.84 0.34 -9.99
N SER A 90 -1.34 1.09 -10.97
CA SER A 90 0.00 0.81 -11.55
C SER A 90 1.09 0.76 -10.48
N ASP A 91 0.91 1.52 -9.39
CA ASP A 91 1.82 1.58 -8.25
C ASP A 91 1.70 0.34 -7.37
N GLU A 92 0.48 -0.14 -7.11
CA GLU A 92 0.23 -1.40 -6.41
C GLU A 92 0.78 -2.59 -7.20
N GLN A 93 0.55 -2.63 -8.52
CA GLN A 93 1.10 -3.68 -9.39
C GLN A 93 2.63 -3.68 -9.39
N LEU A 94 3.24 -2.49 -9.44
CA LEU A 94 4.68 -2.35 -9.35
C LEU A 94 5.21 -2.78 -7.98
N MET A 95 4.58 -2.34 -6.89
CA MET A 95 5.00 -2.72 -5.54
C MET A 95 4.86 -4.21 -5.30
N GLU A 96 3.80 -4.84 -5.81
CA GLU A 96 3.67 -6.29 -5.74
C GLU A 96 4.73 -7.01 -6.55
N ARG A 97 5.07 -6.53 -7.75
CA ARG A 97 6.17 -7.09 -8.53
C ARG A 97 7.49 -6.95 -7.77
N ILE A 98 7.77 -5.78 -7.20
CA ILE A 98 8.97 -5.55 -6.37
C ILE A 98 9.00 -6.52 -5.19
N LEU A 99 7.91 -6.60 -4.41
CA LEU A 99 7.83 -7.48 -3.24
C LEU A 99 8.00 -8.94 -3.63
N LYS A 100 7.35 -9.38 -4.72
CA LYS A 100 7.50 -10.75 -5.23
C LYS A 100 8.94 -11.04 -5.61
N THR A 101 9.58 -10.15 -6.37
CA THR A 101 10.98 -10.29 -6.79
C THR A 101 11.92 -10.33 -5.57
N VAL A 102 11.76 -9.42 -4.61
CA VAL A 102 12.62 -9.43 -3.41
C VAL A 102 12.46 -10.74 -2.65
N ASN A 103 11.22 -11.19 -2.40
CA ASN A 103 10.96 -12.44 -1.69
C ASN A 103 11.51 -13.69 -2.40
N GLN A 104 11.47 -13.69 -3.74
CA GLN A 104 11.99 -14.80 -4.56
C GLN A 104 13.52 -14.94 -4.47
N TYR A 105 14.24 -13.84 -4.25
CA TYR A 105 15.71 -13.80 -4.22
C TYR A 105 16.26 -13.35 -2.86
N LEU A 106 15.53 -13.64 -1.77
CA LEU A 106 15.90 -13.24 -0.42
C LEU A 106 17.22 -13.86 0.03
N ASP A 107 17.45 -15.12 -0.33
CA ASP A 107 18.62 -15.94 -0.01
C ASP A 107 19.86 -15.59 -0.83
N ASN A 108 19.68 -14.90 -1.95
CA ASN A 108 20.77 -14.55 -2.86
C ASN A 108 21.59 -13.35 -2.34
N SER A 109 22.87 -13.59 -2.02
CA SER A 109 23.80 -12.55 -1.55
C SER A 109 24.10 -11.47 -2.59
N ASP A 110 24.00 -11.79 -3.87
CA ASP A 110 24.29 -10.86 -4.98
C ASP A 110 23.08 -10.01 -5.37
N PHE A 111 21.91 -10.30 -4.80
CA PHE A 111 20.69 -9.54 -5.03
C PHE A 111 20.84 -8.10 -4.53
N ASN A 112 20.81 -7.17 -5.48
CA ASN A 112 21.08 -5.75 -5.25
C ASN A 112 20.06 -4.87 -6.00
N VAL A 113 20.19 -3.55 -5.83
CA VAL A 113 19.25 -2.59 -6.43
C VAL A 113 19.25 -2.63 -7.96
N GLN A 114 20.39 -2.90 -8.60
CA GLN A 114 20.47 -3.03 -10.05
C GLN A 114 19.73 -4.27 -10.52
N PHE A 115 19.98 -5.43 -9.90
CA PHE A 115 19.27 -6.68 -10.19
C PHE A 115 17.75 -6.49 -10.09
N LEU A 116 17.27 -5.87 -8.99
CA LEU A 116 15.85 -5.59 -8.81
C LEU A 116 15.30 -4.69 -9.92
N ALA A 117 16.07 -3.67 -10.36
CA ALA A 117 15.66 -2.75 -11.41
C ALA A 117 15.46 -3.47 -12.74
N ASP A 118 16.41 -4.32 -13.12
CA ASP A 118 16.37 -5.11 -14.35
C ASP A 118 15.18 -6.08 -14.33
N GLU A 119 14.97 -6.79 -13.22
CA GLU A 119 13.88 -7.76 -13.05
C GLU A 119 12.49 -7.11 -13.09
N VAL A 120 12.35 -5.88 -12.56
CA VAL A 120 11.07 -5.13 -12.60
C VAL A 120 10.95 -4.22 -13.82
N GLY A 121 11.89 -4.27 -14.77
CA GLY A 121 11.83 -3.52 -16.03
C GLY A 121 11.87 -1.99 -15.85
N LEU A 122 12.62 -1.49 -14.88
CA LEU A 122 12.81 -0.05 -14.63
C LEU A 122 14.29 0.29 -14.62
N SER A 123 14.62 1.54 -14.96
CA SER A 123 15.96 2.02 -14.65
C SER A 123 16.15 2.13 -13.14
N ARG A 124 17.40 1.97 -12.67
CA ARG A 124 17.76 2.10 -11.24
C ARG A 124 17.25 3.41 -10.61
N VAL A 125 17.31 4.51 -11.36
CA VAL A 125 16.85 5.84 -10.92
C VAL A 125 15.33 5.89 -10.79
N GLN A 126 14.60 5.35 -11.77
CA GLN A 126 13.14 5.29 -11.75
C GLN A 126 12.64 4.44 -10.58
N LEU A 127 13.24 3.26 -10.38
CA LEU A 127 12.96 2.39 -9.24
C LEU A 127 13.20 3.13 -7.92
N HIS A 128 14.34 3.80 -7.78
CA HIS A 128 14.66 4.56 -6.57
C HIS A 128 13.65 5.66 -6.27
N ARG A 129 13.32 6.48 -7.27
CA ARG A 129 12.34 7.56 -7.13
C ARG A 129 10.97 7.01 -6.73
N LYS A 130 10.55 5.89 -7.34
CA LYS A 130 9.23 5.29 -7.11
C LYS A 130 9.13 4.65 -5.73
N VAL A 131 10.11 3.84 -5.33
CA VAL A 131 10.16 3.24 -3.98
C VAL A 131 10.22 4.33 -2.92
N LYS A 132 11.08 5.34 -3.09
CA LYS A 132 11.20 6.45 -2.12
C LYS A 132 9.91 7.25 -2.00
N SER A 133 9.24 7.53 -3.12
CA SER A 133 7.94 8.22 -3.12
C SER A 133 6.84 7.43 -2.42
N LEU A 134 6.87 6.11 -2.49
CA LEU A 134 5.83 5.23 -1.92
C LEU A 134 6.11 4.84 -0.47
N THR A 135 7.38 4.73 -0.08
CA THR A 135 7.79 4.15 1.21
C THR A 135 8.55 5.12 2.11
N GLY A 136 8.96 6.28 1.59
CA GLY A 136 9.80 7.25 2.30
C GLY A 136 11.29 6.89 2.38
N ILE A 137 11.66 5.65 2.06
CA ILE A 137 13.02 5.12 2.23
C ILE A 137 13.69 4.78 0.90
N SER A 138 15.01 4.62 0.93
CA SER A 138 15.77 4.23 -0.26
C SER A 138 15.46 2.78 -0.68
N THR A 139 15.60 2.44 -1.97
CA THR A 139 15.43 1.04 -2.43
C THR A 139 16.34 0.04 -1.73
N GLY A 140 17.59 0.41 -1.47
CA GLY A 140 18.52 -0.47 -0.76
C GLY A 140 18.13 -0.69 0.70
N GLU A 141 17.56 0.33 1.35
CA GLU A 141 16.99 0.20 2.69
C GLU A 141 15.70 -0.61 2.68
N PHE A 142 14.85 -0.44 1.67
CA PHE A 142 13.63 -1.23 1.49
C PHE A 142 13.92 -2.73 1.39
N ILE A 143 14.84 -3.14 0.51
CA ILE A 143 15.28 -4.55 0.38
C ILE A 143 15.79 -5.09 1.72
N ARG A 144 16.63 -4.30 2.39
CA ARG A 144 17.21 -4.65 3.70
C ARG A 144 16.15 -4.85 4.77
N ASN A 145 15.15 -3.97 4.82
CA ASN A 145 14.07 -4.05 5.80
C ASN A 145 13.22 -5.30 5.58
N ILE A 146 12.94 -5.69 4.32
CA ILE A 146 12.24 -6.95 4.02
C ILE A 146 13.07 -8.14 4.51
N ARG A 147 14.38 -8.17 4.25
CA ARG A 147 15.27 -9.22 4.77
C ARG A 147 15.23 -9.30 6.29
N LEU A 148 15.29 -8.17 6.98
CA LEU A 148 15.25 -8.13 8.45
C LEU A 148 13.88 -8.55 9.01
N GLN A 149 12.77 -8.19 8.36
CA GLN A 149 11.42 -8.67 8.70
C GLN A 149 11.29 -10.19 8.54
N GLN A 150 11.92 -10.76 7.52
CA GLN A 150 11.94 -12.21 7.37
C GLN A 150 12.84 -12.87 8.42
N ALA A 151 13.95 -12.22 8.79
CA ALA A 151 14.82 -12.70 9.86
C ALA A 151 14.09 -12.77 11.20
N GLU A 152 13.31 -11.76 11.54
CA GLU A 152 12.47 -11.75 12.74
C GLU A 152 11.59 -13.00 12.83
N LYS A 153 10.86 -13.33 11.76
CA LYS A 153 9.99 -14.52 11.72
C LYS A 153 10.79 -15.80 11.95
N LEU A 154 11.92 -15.97 11.25
CA LEU A 154 12.75 -17.16 11.36
C LEU A 154 13.39 -17.33 12.74
N LEU A 155 13.78 -16.23 13.37
CA LEU A 155 14.34 -16.22 14.73
C LEU A 155 13.28 -16.63 15.77
N LEU A 156 12.04 -16.18 15.60
CA LEU A 156 10.93 -16.53 16.50
C LEU A 156 10.45 -17.98 16.30
N GLU A 157 10.52 -18.53 15.08
CA GLU A 157 10.18 -19.93 14.80
C GLU A 157 11.19 -20.96 15.35
N LYS A 158 12.36 -20.52 15.85
CA LYS A 158 13.41 -21.36 16.48
C LYS A 158 13.96 -22.51 15.62
N LYS A 159 13.88 -22.42 14.30
CA LYS A 159 14.40 -23.48 13.40
C LYS A 159 15.88 -23.35 13.08
N MET A 160 16.48 -22.17 13.33
CA MET A 160 17.84 -21.83 12.89
C MET A 160 18.54 -20.95 13.92
N ASN A 161 19.86 -21.08 14.02
CA ASN A 161 20.67 -20.16 14.81
C ASN A 161 20.85 -18.81 14.07
N ILE A 162 21.32 -17.79 14.80
CA ILE A 162 21.44 -16.41 14.27
C ILE A 162 22.32 -16.35 13.00
N SER A 163 23.38 -17.14 12.95
CA SER A 163 24.29 -17.21 11.80
C SER A 163 23.59 -17.80 10.58
N GLN A 164 22.90 -18.93 10.77
CA GLN A 164 22.12 -19.60 9.73
C GLN A 164 21.02 -18.71 9.18
N VAL A 165 20.30 -17.97 10.04
CA VAL A 165 19.28 -17.01 9.60
C VAL A 165 19.89 -15.89 8.75
N ALA A 166 21.05 -15.36 9.14
CA ALA A 166 21.74 -14.32 8.36
C ALA A 166 22.09 -14.84 6.96
N TYR A 167 22.73 -16.00 6.86
CA TYR A 167 23.13 -16.58 5.58
C TYR A 167 21.93 -16.98 4.71
N ALA A 168 20.87 -17.55 5.30
CA ALA A 168 19.65 -17.93 4.60
C ALA A 168 18.89 -16.74 4.00
N LEU A 169 19.23 -15.50 4.41
CA LEU A 169 18.63 -14.26 3.93
C LEU A 169 19.63 -13.40 3.13
N GLY A 170 20.67 -14.03 2.59
CA GLY A 170 21.62 -13.40 1.69
C GLY A 170 22.54 -12.39 2.38
N PHE A 171 22.69 -12.43 3.70
CA PHE A 171 23.75 -11.68 4.37
C PHE A 171 25.05 -12.47 4.30
N THR A 172 26.12 -11.85 3.82
CA THR A 172 27.45 -12.47 3.76
C THR A 172 28.19 -12.45 5.11
N ASN A 173 27.70 -11.66 6.07
CA ASN A 173 28.35 -11.46 7.35
C ASN A 173 27.32 -11.30 8.48
N GLN A 174 27.42 -12.18 9.49
CA GLN A 174 26.55 -12.18 10.68
C GLN A 174 26.68 -10.90 11.52
N THR A 175 27.89 -10.37 11.71
CA THR A 175 28.12 -9.12 12.46
C THR A 175 27.39 -7.95 11.80
N HIS A 176 27.49 -7.82 10.48
CA HIS A 176 26.75 -6.80 9.74
C HIS A 176 25.24 -6.99 9.86
N PHE A 177 24.76 -8.24 9.76
CA PHE A 177 23.35 -8.56 10.02
C PHE A 177 22.91 -8.12 11.43
N THR A 178 23.67 -8.45 12.49
CA THR A 178 23.33 -8.10 13.87
C THR A 178 23.28 -6.59 14.09
N THR A 179 24.23 -5.82 13.51
CA THR A 179 24.19 -4.36 13.57
C THR A 179 22.93 -3.78 12.92
N LEU A 180 22.55 -4.30 11.75
CA LEU A 180 21.37 -3.85 11.04
C LEU A 180 20.08 -4.24 11.75
N PHE A 181 20.01 -5.46 12.29
CA PHE A 181 18.88 -5.93 13.08
C PHE A 181 18.69 -5.05 14.32
N LYS A 182 19.78 -4.77 15.05
CA LYS A 182 19.74 -3.88 16.21
C LYS A 182 19.34 -2.45 15.84
N LYS A 183 19.78 -1.95 14.69
CA LYS A 183 19.36 -0.63 14.18
C LYS A 183 17.85 -0.58 13.90
N MET A 184 17.27 -1.66 13.37
CA MET A 184 15.84 -1.72 13.02
C MET A 184 14.93 -1.95 14.24
N TYR A 185 15.29 -2.89 15.11
CA TYR A 185 14.44 -3.34 16.22
C TYR A 185 14.85 -2.79 17.59
N GLY A 186 15.96 -2.06 17.68
CA GLY A 186 16.51 -1.51 18.92
C GLY A 186 17.23 -2.54 19.81
N LEU A 187 17.16 -3.83 19.48
CA LEU A 187 17.69 -4.95 20.28
C LEU A 187 18.57 -5.86 19.41
N SER A 188 19.56 -6.51 20.01
CA SER A 188 20.30 -7.56 19.28
C SER A 188 19.36 -8.74 18.95
N PRO A 189 19.67 -9.56 17.93
CA PRO A 189 18.87 -10.74 17.62
C PRO A 189 18.67 -11.66 18.83
N THR A 190 19.70 -11.84 19.66
CA THR A 190 19.64 -12.63 20.89
C THR A 190 18.66 -12.03 21.89
N ASP A 191 18.83 -10.75 22.23
CA ASP A 191 17.95 -10.05 23.18
C ASP A 191 16.51 -9.99 22.68
N TYR A 192 16.32 -9.89 21.36
CA TYR A 192 15.01 -9.89 20.73
C TYR A 192 14.28 -11.22 20.96
N ILE A 193 14.96 -12.35 20.72
CA ILE A 193 14.42 -13.69 20.98
C ILE A 193 14.06 -13.85 22.47
N GLU A 194 14.96 -13.44 23.36
CA GLU A 194 14.72 -13.54 24.81
C GLU A 194 13.52 -12.71 25.25
N ARG A 195 13.42 -11.44 24.82
CA ARG A 195 12.31 -10.57 25.20
C ARG A 195 10.95 -11.09 24.73
N HIS A 196 10.90 -11.69 23.54
CA HIS A 196 9.65 -12.27 23.02
C HIS A 196 9.29 -13.59 23.71
N ARG A 197 10.28 -14.34 24.21
CA ARG A 197 10.05 -15.55 25.02
C ARG A 197 9.29 -15.28 26.33
N TYR A 198 9.50 -14.11 26.95
CA TYR A 198 8.83 -13.73 28.21
C TYR A 198 7.43 -13.12 28.02
N LYS A 199 7.01 -12.81 26.78
CA LYS A 199 5.66 -12.29 26.51
C LYS A 199 4.64 -13.37 26.16
N GLU A 200 5.10 -14.58 25.83
CA GLU A 200 4.26 -15.74 25.50
C GLU A 200 4.09 -16.72 26.68
N ASN A 201 4.72 -16.44 27.83
CA ASN A 201 4.49 -17.12 29.11
C ASN A 201 3.81 -16.15 30.09
#